data_AF-A0A5J4KQX4-F1
#
_entry.id   AF-A0A5J4KQX4-F1
#
_cell.length_a   1.000
_cell.length_b   1.000
_cell.length_c   1.000
_cell.angle_alpha   90.00
_cell.angle_beta   90.00
_cell.angle_gamma   90.00
#
_symmetry.space_group_name_H-M   'P 1'
#
loop_
_entity.id
_entity.type
_entity.pdbx_description
1 polymer ?
#
loop_
_entity_poly.entity_id
_entity_poly.type
_entity_poly.pdbx_seq_one_letter_code
_entity_poly.pdbx_strand_id
1 'polypeptide(L)' 'MVHYNKADLEHILADGQRLHLLVVGSCFIAADVSVELADRAIEKLKLIGKLEATPAVRKVLEAKLS' A
#
# COMPACT_ATOMS: atom_id res chain seq x y z
N MET A 1 -9.53 -5.04 9.67
CA MET A 1 -9.26 -5.19 8.22
C MET A 1 -9.00 -3.78 7.69
N VAL A 2 -7.85 -3.55 7.06
CA VAL A 2 -7.51 -2.23 6.49
C VAL A 2 -7.52 -2.37 4.98
N HIS A 3 -8.27 -1.49 4.32
CA HIS A 3 -8.48 -1.50 2.88
C HIS A 3 -8.19 -0.11 2.34
N TYR A 4 -7.27 -0.01 1.37
CA TYR A 4 -7.00 1.24 0.66
C TYR A 4 -7.36 1.06 -0.82
N ASN A 5 -8.17 1.98 -1.33
CA ASN A 5 -8.46 2.08 -2.74
C ASN A 5 -7.56 3.13 -3.41
N LYS A 6 -7.66 3.24 -4.74
CA LYS A 6 -6.89 4.19 -5.53
C LYS A 6 -7.11 5.64 -5.09
N ALA A 7 -8.37 6.04 -4.91
CA ALA A 7 -8.73 7.40 -4.51
C ALA A 7 -8.16 7.77 -3.14
N ASP A 8 -8.14 6.84 -2.19
CA ASP A 8 -7.54 7.05 -0.86
C ASP A 8 -6.05 7.36 -0.98
N LEU A 9 -5.31 6.57 -1.78
CA LEU A 9 -3.87 6.76 -1.99
C LEU A 9 -3.57 8.06 -2.76
N GLU A 10 -4.38 8.39 -3.76
CA GLU A 10 -4.26 9.63 -4.52
C GLU A 10 -4.48 10.86 -3.64
N HIS A 11 -5.46 10.81 -2.74
CA HIS A 11 -5.76 11.92 -1.83
C HIS A 11 -4.60 12.17 -0.84
N ILE A 12 -4.05 11.10 -0.27
CA ILE A 12 -2.91 11.19 0.67
C ILE A 12 -1.66 11.77 -0.02
N LEU A 13 -1.41 11.35 -1.25
CA LEU A 13 -0.33 11.91 -2.07
C LEU A 13 -0.55 13.37 -2.45
N ALA A 14 -1.78 13.74 -2.76
CA ALA A 14 -2.16 15.12 -3.06
C ALA A 14 -1.96 16.05 -1.85
N ASP A 15 -2.17 15.51 -0.65
CA ASP A 15 -1.92 16.22 0.62
C ASP A 15 -0.42 16.32 0.96
N GLY A 16 0.46 15.76 0.12
CA GLY A 16 1.91 15.72 0.35
C GLY A 16 2.32 14.77 1.48
N GLN A 17 1.38 13.95 1.95
CA GLN A 17 1.61 12.96 2.99
C GLN A 17 2.01 11.62 2.40
N ARG A 18 2.68 10.79 3.21
CA ARG A 18 3.08 9.44 2.85
C ARG A 18 2.62 8.48 3.94
N LEU A 19 2.11 7.32 3.52
CA LEU A 19 1.58 6.32 4.44
C LEU A 19 2.72 5.54 5.11
N HIS A 20 2.72 5.57 6.44
CA HIS A 20 3.46 4.63 7.27
C HIS A 20 2.48 3.58 7.80
N LEU A 21 2.46 2.42 7.15
CA LEU A 21 1.48 1.38 7.44
C LEU A 21 2.08 0.35 8.39
N LEU A 22 1.50 0.22 9.58
CA LEU A 22 1.67 -0.96 10.44
C LEU A 22 0.38 -1.77 10.41
N VAL A 23 0.39 -2.87 9.66
CA VAL A 23 -0.77 -3.76 9.58
C VAL A 23 -0.44 -5.06 10.31
N VAL A 24 -1.24 -5.35 11.33
CA VAL A 24 -1.24 -6.64 12.04
C VAL A 24 -2.48 -7.41 11.57
N GLY A 25 -2.26 -8.56 10.92
CA GLY A 25 -3.32 -9.37 10.29
C GLY A 25 -3.27 -9.31 8.76
N SER A 26 -4.36 -8.91 8.11
CA SER A 26 -4.48 -8.92 6.65
C SER A 26 -4.61 -7.51 6.09
N CYS A 27 -3.73 -7.16 5.15
CA CYS A 27 -3.77 -5.91 4.38
C CYS A 27 -4.23 -6.22 2.96
N PHE A 28 -5.25 -5.51 2.47
CA PHE A 28 -5.72 -5.64 1.09
C PHE A 28 -5.52 -4.33 0.34
N ILE A 29 -4.84 -4.42 -0.81
CA ILE A 29 -4.67 -3.33 -1.77
C ILE A 29 -5.52 -3.65 -2.99
N ALA A 30 -6.45 -2.74 -3.30
CA ALA A 30 -7.38 -2.92 -4.41
C ALA A 30 -6.65 -3.13 -5.75
N ALA A 31 -7.23 -3.96 -6.63
CA ALA A 31 -6.64 -4.26 -7.93
C ALA A 31 -6.57 -3.06 -8.89
N ASP A 32 -7.34 -2.00 -8.60
CA ASP A 32 -7.32 -0.74 -9.33
C ASP A 32 -6.09 0.14 -8.98
N VAL A 33 -5.34 -0.22 -7.95
CA VAL A 33 -4.11 0.48 -7.57
C VAL A 33 -2.99 0.14 -8.54
N SER A 34 -2.45 1.17 -9.19
CA SER A 34 -1.30 1.03 -10.09
C SER A 34 0.01 0.92 -9.30
N VAL A 35 1.01 0.26 -9.89
CA VAL A 35 2.34 0.06 -9.27
C VAL A 35 3.00 1.39 -8.89
N GLU A 36 2.96 2.36 -9.78
CA GLU A 36 3.53 3.71 -9.56
C GLU A 36 2.82 4.45 -8.41
N LEU A 37 1.50 4.28 -8.28
CA LEU A 37 0.72 4.90 -7.23
C LEU A 37 1.07 4.30 -5.87
N ALA A 38 1.15 2.98 -5.79
CA ALA A 38 1.54 2.27 -4.57
C ALA A 38 2.97 2.66 -4.13
N ASP A 39 3.91 2.75 -5.08
CA ASP A 39 5.30 3.11 -4.78
C ASP A 39 5.43 4.52 -4.19
N ARG A 40 4.70 5.47 -4.78
CA ARG A 40 4.71 6.86 -4.34
C ARG A 40 3.97 7.06 -3.02
N ALA A 41 2.81 6.44 -2.86
CA ALA A 41 1.94 6.65 -1.71
C ALA A 41 2.45 5.97 -0.43
N ILE A 42 3.09 4.80 -0.58
CA ILE A 42 3.55 3.99 0.54
C ILE A 42 5.06 4.12 0.64
N GLU A 43 5.53 4.87 1.64
CA GLU A 43 6.96 5.05 1.90
C GLU A 43 7.54 3.86 2.66
N LYS A 44 6.81 3.39 3.68
CA LYS A 44 7.26 2.30 4.54
C LYS A 44 6.07 1.42 4.90
N LEU A 45 6.20 0.12 4.63
CA LEU A 45 5.19 -0.88 4.94
C LEU A 45 5.75 -1.84 5.98
N LYS A 46 5.10 -1.93 7.13
CA LYS A 46 5.36 -2.98 8.12
C LYS A 46 4.13 -3.87 8.21
N LEU A 47 4.26 -5.06 7.69
CA LEU A 47 3.19 -6.04 7.67
C LEU A 47 3.57 -7.22 8.55
N ILE A 48 2.71 -7.51 9.55
CA ILE A 48 2.77 -8.73 10.33
C ILE A 48 1.50 -9.53 10.02
N GLY A 49 1.59 -10.34 8.97
CA GLY A 49 0.51 -11.21 8.50
C GLY A 49 0.47 -11.34 6.97
N LYS A 50 -0.72 -11.24 6.36
CA LYS A 50 -0.92 -11.48 4.90
C LYS A 50 -1.12 -10.19 4.12
N LEU A 51 -0.44 -10.07 2.98
CA LEU A 51 -0.64 -9.00 1.98
C LEU A 51 -1.40 -9.57 0.79
N GLU A 52 -2.56 -9.01 0.51
CA GLU A 52 -3.32 -9.30 -0.71
C GLU A 52 -3.29 -8.08 -1.61
N ALA A 53 -2.64 -8.23 -2.76
CA ALA A 53 -2.51 -7.19 -3.78
C ALA A 53 -2.29 -7.88 -5.12
N THR A 54 -2.41 -7.13 -6.21
CA THR A 54 -2.00 -7.62 -7.53
C THR A 54 -0.51 -7.95 -7.52
N PRO A 55 -0.05 -8.96 -8.28
CA PRO A 55 1.35 -9.42 -8.22
C PRO A 55 2.36 -8.32 -8.55
N ALA A 56 2.01 -7.38 -9.43
CA ALA A 56 2.85 -6.24 -9.77
C ALA A 56 3.01 -5.25 -8.60
N VAL A 57 1.91 -4.92 -7.91
CA VAL A 57 1.91 -4.03 -6.73
C VAL A 57 2.57 -4.70 -5.54
N ARG A 58 2.27 -5.98 -5.32
CA ARG A 58 2.85 -6.78 -4.24
C ARG A 58 4.37 -6.76 -4.28
N LYS A 59 4.97 -6.93 -5.45
CA LYS A 59 6.44 -6.93 -5.63
C LYS A 59 7.09 -5.62 -5.19
N VAL A 60 6.44 -4.48 -5.47
CA VAL A 60 6.92 -3.16 -5.05
C VAL A 60 6.76 -2.97 -3.54
N LEU A 61 5.63 -3.41 -2.98
CA LEU A 61 5.38 -3.32 -1.54
C LEU A 61 6.30 -4.24 -0.72
N GLU A 62 6.64 -5.41 -1.25
CA GLU A 62 7.61 -6.33 -0.63
C GLU A 62 9.01 -5.71 -0.54
N ALA A 63 9.40 -4.86 -1.50
CA ALA A 63 10.67 -4.13 -1.43
C ALA A 63 10.69 -3.04 -0.34
N LYS A 64 9.52 -2.66 0.20
CA LYS A 64 9.37 -1.67 1.28
C LYS A 64 9.06 -2.31 2.64
N LEU A 65 9.03 -3.64 2.72
CA LEU A 65 8.92 -4.36 3.97
C LEU A 65 10.22 -4.21 4.76
N SER A 66 10.11 -3.71 5.99
CA SER A 66 11.25 -3.41 6.87
C SER A 66 11.15 -4.09 8.22
#